data_AF-A0A0R1H2R1-F1
#
_entry.id   AF-A0A0R1H2R1-F1
#
_cell.length_a   1.000
_cell.length_b   1.000
_cell.length_c   1.000
_cell.angle_alpha   90.00
_cell.angle_beta   90.00
_cell.angle_gamma   90.00
#
_symmetry.space_group_name_H-M   'P 1'
#
loop_
_entity.id
_entity.type
_entity.pdbx_description
1 polymer ?
#
loop_
_entity_poly.entity_id
_entity_poly.type
_entity_poly.pdbx_seq_one_letter_code
_entity_poly.pdbx_strand_id
1 'polypeptide(L)'
;MNFGQAIEKLKAGKPVARMGWNGKDQYVYMITGKELSKGLKYGYGEYEGEPRFTDVLAIKTTANQIQTGWLASQSDMLATDWFEVDQSEKKYNVVAIEEIPERVEAQFWFRLDHGKLGTWSKMGNTDKGQQWTDAQIKDYGLEGFEKIEVKPRAD
;
A
#
# COMPACT_ATOMS: atom_id res chain seq x y z
N MET A 1 -12.01 -17.90 -3.70
CA MET A 1 -12.78 -17.34 -4.85
C MET A 1 -12.31 -18.05 -6.11
N ASN A 2 -13.17 -18.23 -7.12
CA ASN A 2 -12.74 -18.75 -8.43
C ASN A 2 -12.12 -17.62 -9.29
N PHE A 3 -11.49 -17.97 -10.41
CA PHE A 3 -10.85 -16.99 -11.29
C PHE A 3 -11.81 -15.91 -11.82
N GLY A 4 -13.04 -16.28 -12.21
CA GLY A 4 -14.04 -15.31 -12.68
C GLY A 4 -14.36 -14.26 -11.62
N GLN A 5 -14.55 -14.67 -10.37
CA GLN A 5 -14.74 -13.76 -9.23
C GLN A 5 -13.50 -12.89 -8.99
N ALA A 6 -12.30 -13.44 -9.15
CA ALA A 6 -11.05 -12.68 -9.03
C ALA A 6 -10.96 -11.58 -10.09
N ILE A 7 -11.38 -11.86 -11.34
CA ILE A 7 -11.49 -10.85 -12.40
C ILE A 7 -12.49 -9.74 -12.02
N GLU A 8 -13.65 -10.07 -11.46
CA GLU A 8 -14.61 -9.05 -11.01
C GLU A 8 -14.05 -8.16 -9.89
N LYS A 9 -13.23 -8.72 -8.99
CA LYS A 9 -12.49 -7.93 -7.99
C LYS A 9 -11.46 -7.01 -8.64
N LEU A 10 -10.69 -7.51 -9.60
CA LEU A 10 -9.71 -6.72 -10.33
C LEU A 10 -10.35 -5.54 -11.09
N LYS A 11 -11.49 -5.77 -11.75
CA LYS A 11 -12.28 -4.70 -12.38
C LYS A 11 -12.76 -3.65 -11.40
N ALA A 12 -13.06 -4.06 -10.15
CA ALA A 12 -13.41 -3.16 -9.06
C ALA A 12 -12.19 -2.46 -8.41
N GLY A 13 -11.00 -2.61 -8.98
CA GLY A 13 -9.76 -2.02 -8.46
C GLY A 13 -9.21 -2.72 -7.21
N LYS A 14 -9.72 -3.91 -6.89
CA LYS A 14 -9.31 -4.69 -5.72
C LYS A 14 -8.23 -5.70 -6.13
N PRO A 15 -7.01 -5.62 -5.58
CA PRO A 15 -5.96 -6.59 -5.85
C PRO A 15 -6.34 -7.98 -5.34
N VAL A 16 -5.81 -9.01 -6.00
CA VAL A 16 -6.08 -10.40 -5.65
C VAL A 16 -4.81 -11.23 -5.65
N ALA A 17 -4.79 -12.28 -4.85
CA ALA A 17 -3.69 -13.23 -4.77
C ALA A 17 -4.22 -14.66 -4.70
N ARG A 18 -3.33 -15.63 -4.86
CA ARG A 18 -3.61 -17.06 -4.69
C ARG A 18 -2.92 -17.60 -3.44
N MET A 19 -3.60 -18.47 -2.70
CA MET A 19 -3.02 -19.11 -1.51
C MET A 19 -1.83 -20.00 -1.87
N GLY A 20 -1.86 -20.64 -3.04
CA GLY A 20 -0.81 -21.54 -3.51
C GLY A 20 0.38 -20.89 -4.22
N TRP A 21 0.51 -19.56 -4.22
CA TRP A 21 1.68 -18.89 -4.82
C TRP A 21 2.93 -18.96 -3.93
N ASN A 22 4.11 -18.91 -4.56
CA ASN A 22 5.41 -19.16 -3.94
C ASN A 22 5.99 -17.97 -3.15
N GLY A 23 5.17 -17.19 -2.46
CA GLY A 23 5.70 -16.23 -1.49
C GLY A 23 4.70 -15.18 -1.02
N LYS A 24 5.10 -14.51 0.06
CA LYS A 24 4.36 -13.39 0.65
C LYS A 24 4.42 -12.19 -0.30
N ASP A 25 3.39 -11.34 -0.25
CA ASP A 25 3.28 -10.08 -0.98
C ASP A 25 3.28 -10.17 -2.52
N GLN A 26 2.98 -11.35 -3.08
CA GLN A 26 2.69 -11.53 -4.51
C GLN A 26 1.19 -11.34 -4.76
N TYR A 27 0.82 -10.39 -5.62
CA TYR A 27 -0.57 -10.11 -5.95
C TYR A 27 -0.72 -9.54 -7.36
N VAL A 28 -1.90 -9.74 -7.95
CA VAL A 28 -2.32 -9.16 -9.22
C VAL A 28 -3.24 -7.99 -8.96
N TYR A 29 -3.11 -6.94 -9.76
CA TYR A 29 -3.98 -5.77 -9.75
C TYR A 29 -4.15 -5.23 -11.18
N MET A 30 -5.17 -4.40 -11.38
CA MET A 30 -5.42 -3.76 -12.67
C MET A 30 -4.80 -2.36 -12.68
N ILE A 31 -4.06 -2.04 -13.73
CA ILE A 31 -3.64 -0.67 -14.05
C ILE A 31 -4.55 -0.21 -15.18
N THR A 32 -5.27 0.89 -14.96
CA THR A 32 -6.15 1.44 -15.97
C THR A 32 -5.34 2.08 -17.09
N GLY A 33 -5.87 2.06 -18.32
CA GLY A 33 -5.28 2.78 -19.44
C GLY A 33 -5.08 4.26 -19.13
N LYS A 34 -6.00 4.88 -18.38
CA LYS A 34 -5.89 6.26 -17.91
C LYS A 34 -4.69 6.50 -16.99
N GLU A 35 -4.42 5.58 -16.07
CA GLU A 35 -3.24 5.67 -15.19
C GLU A 35 -1.94 5.52 -15.97
N LEU A 36 -1.90 4.61 -16.95
CA LEU A 36 -0.77 4.49 -17.88
C LEU A 36 -0.55 5.78 -18.66
N SER A 37 -1.61 6.35 -19.25
CA SER A 37 -1.50 7.60 -20.00
C SER A 37 -0.99 8.74 -19.12
N LYS A 38 -1.50 8.85 -17.89
CA LYS A 38 -1.07 9.84 -16.91
C LYS A 38 0.41 9.66 -16.52
N GLY A 39 0.83 8.43 -16.24
CA GLY A 39 2.20 8.13 -15.82
C GLY A 39 3.23 8.38 -16.92
N LEU A 40 2.89 8.00 -18.16
CA LEU A 40 3.75 8.15 -19.33
C LEU A 40 3.60 9.50 -20.05
N LYS A 41 2.61 10.30 -19.66
CA LYS A 41 2.26 11.59 -20.28
C LYS A 41 1.99 11.49 -21.78
N TYR A 42 1.41 10.37 -22.22
CA TYR A 42 1.13 10.08 -23.63
C TYR A 42 -0.01 9.06 -23.77
N GLY A 43 -0.60 8.94 -24.97
CA GLY A 43 -1.54 7.88 -25.29
C GLY A 43 -2.91 8.11 -24.67
N TYR A 44 -3.40 9.35 -24.70
CA TYR A 44 -4.72 9.73 -24.17
C TYR A 44 -5.83 9.41 -25.19
N GLY A 45 -5.50 9.36 -26.48
CA GLY A 45 -6.45 9.11 -27.55
C GLY A 45 -7.43 10.26 -27.77
N GLU A 46 -6.96 11.51 -27.59
CA GLU A 46 -7.75 12.73 -27.71
C GLU A 46 -7.76 13.27 -29.15
N TYR A 47 -6.78 12.88 -29.97
CA TYR A 47 -6.65 13.31 -31.37
C TYR A 47 -6.82 12.14 -32.34
N GLU A 48 -7.26 12.46 -33.57
CA GLU A 48 -7.35 11.48 -34.65
C GLU A 48 -5.98 10.85 -34.94
N GLY A 49 -5.91 9.52 -34.90
CA GLY A 49 -4.66 8.76 -35.07
C GLY A 49 -3.78 8.68 -33.82
N GLU A 50 -4.16 9.30 -32.69
CA GLU A 50 -3.42 9.13 -31.44
C GLU A 50 -3.70 7.75 -30.82
N PRO A 51 -2.67 6.99 -30.42
CA PRO A 51 -2.87 5.72 -29.72
C PRO A 51 -3.51 5.95 -28.35
N ARG A 52 -4.20 4.92 -27.84
CA ARG A 52 -4.77 4.92 -26.49
C ARG A 52 -4.32 3.67 -25.74
N PHE A 53 -3.91 3.85 -24.48
CA PHE A 53 -3.65 2.71 -23.61
C PHE A 53 -4.93 1.99 -23.21
N THR A 54 -4.87 0.66 -23.20
CA THR A 54 -5.91 -0.21 -22.64
C THR A 54 -5.56 -0.62 -21.21
N ASP A 55 -6.57 -1.07 -20.47
CA ASP A 55 -6.35 -1.59 -19.11
C ASP A 55 -5.49 -2.85 -19.19
N VAL A 56 -4.57 -3.00 -18.23
CA VAL A 56 -3.67 -4.15 -18.15
C VAL A 56 -3.69 -4.74 -16.75
N LEU A 57 -3.62 -6.06 -16.66
CA LEU A 57 -3.30 -6.71 -15.40
C LEU A 57 -1.79 -6.64 -15.17
N ALA A 58 -1.40 -6.33 -13.96
CA ALA A 58 -0.02 -6.33 -13.50
C ALA A 58 0.11 -7.26 -12.30
N ILE A 59 1.29 -7.86 -12.13
CA ILE A 59 1.62 -8.66 -10.97
C ILE A 59 2.79 -8.03 -10.23
N LYS A 60 2.64 -7.86 -8.91
CA LYS A 60 3.78 -7.62 -8.02
C LYS A 60 4.37 -8.98 -7.68
N THR A 61 5.65 -9.17 -7.98
CA THR A 61 6.38 -10.40 -7.68
C THR A 61 6.93 -10.39 -6.25
N THR A 62 7.33 -11.57 -5.77
CA THR A 62 8.02 -11.74 -4.49
C THR A 62 9.37 -11.02 -4.44
N ALA A 63 9.97 -10.71 -5.60
CA ALA A 63 11.19 -9.92 -5.74
C ALA A 63 10.94 -8.40 -5.67
N ASN A 64 9.72 -7.98 -5.29
CA ASN A 64 9.30 -6.58 -5.23
C ASN A 64 9.40 -5.85 -6.59
N GLN A 65 9.11 -6.56 -7.68
CA GLN A 65 9.05 -6.00 -9.03
C GLN A 65 7.61 -5.99 -9.53
N ILE A 66 7.24 -4.95 -10.28
CA ILE A 66 5.96 -4.89 -10.98
C ILE A 66 6.18 -5.34 -12.42
N GLN A 67 5.51 -6.43 -12.80
CA GLN A 67 5.43 -6.87 -14.19
C GLN A 67 4.05 -6.50 -14.74
N THR A 68 4.03 -5.59 -15.70
CA THR A 68 2.81 -5.22 -16.45
C THR A 68 2.52 -6.26 -17.53
N GLY A 69 1.25 -6.42 -17.90
CA GLY A 69 0.83 -7.42 -18.89
C GLY A 69 0.92 -8.84 -18.34
N TRP A 70 0.55 -9.05 -17.07
CA TRP A 70 0.48 -10.39 -16.49
C TRP A 70 -0.53 -11.25 -17.25
N LEU A 71 -0.08 -12.42 -17.69
CA LEU A 71 -0.88 -13.41 -18.39
C LEU A 71 -1.23 -14.52 -17.41
N ALA A 72 -2.53 -14.71 -17.16
CA ALA A 72 -3.00 -15.83 -16.37
C ALA A 72 -2.64 -17.14 -17.09
N SER A 73 -1.96 -18.04 -16.39
CA SER A 73 -1.74 -19.39 -16.92
C SER A 73 -3.01 -20.23 -16.85
N GLN A 74 -3.04 -21.38 -17.52
CA GLN A 74 -4.17 -22.32 -17.39
C GLN A 74 -4.39 -22.76 -15.94
N SER A 75 -3.33 -22.94 -15.15
CA SER A 75 -3.46 -23.29 -13.74
C SER A 75 -4.00 -22.14 -12.89
N ASP A 76 -3.75 -20.88 -13.27
CA ASP A 76 -4.36 -19.71 -12.62
C ASP A 76 -5.86 -19.61 -12.94
N MET A 77 -6.23 -19.83 -14.20
CA MET A 77 -7.62 -19.79 -14.65
C MET A 77 -8.49 -20.88 -14.02
N LEU A 78 -7.93 -22.08 -13.80
CA LEU A 78 -8.64 -23.21 -13.20
C LEU A 78 -8.63 -23.20 -11.66
N ALA A 79 -7.95 -22.23 -11.05
CA ALA A 79 -7.79 -22.15 -9.61
C ALA A 79 -9.04 -21.64 -8.88
N THR A 80 -9.22 -22.14 -7.66
CA THR A 80 -10.34 -21.79 -6.76
C THR A 80 -9.87 -21.15 -5.44
N ASP A 81 -8.57 -20.93 -5.31
CA ASP A 81 -7.89 -20.44 -4.11
C ASP A 81 -7.58 -18.94 -4.14
N TRP A 82 -8.31 -18.17 -4.96
CA TRP A 82 -8.15 -16.73 -5.03
C TRP A 82 -8.73 -16.01 -3.82
N PHE A 83 -8.05 -14.96 -3.35
CA PHE A 83 -8.53 -14.07 -2.29
C PHE A 83 -8.20 -12.61 -2.61
N GLU A 84 -8.95 -11.68 -2.01
CA GLU A 84 -8.72 -10.23 -2.14
C GLU A 84 -7.59 -9.84 -1.20
N VAL A 85 -6.64 -9.04 -1.68
CA VAL A 85 -5.57 -8.49 -0.84
C VAL A 85 -6.03 -7.16 -0.29
N ASP A 86 -6.06 -7.07 1.03
CA ASP A 86 -6.37 -5.81 1.70
C ASP A 86 -5.16 -4.87 1.59
N GLN A 87 -5.32 -3.78 0.84
CA GLN A 87 -4.32 -2.70 0.76
C GLN A 87 -4.63 -1.55 1.72
N SER A 88 -5.65 -1.66 2.57
CA SER A 88 -5.97 -0.66 3.59
C SER A 88 -5.00 -0.69 4.77
N GLU A 89 -4.24 -1.77 4.96
CA GLU A 89 -3.06 -1.79 5.83
C GLU A 89 -1.94 -0.93 5.21
N LYS A 90 -2.10 0.38 5.30
CA LYS A 90 -1.03 1.35 5.08
C LYS A 90 -0.02 1.17 6.22
N LYS A 91 1.04 0.42 5.98
CA LYS A 91 2.20 0.37 6.85
C LYS A 91 2.95 1.69 6.73
N TYR A 92 2.54 2.66 7.53
CA TYR A 92 3.33 3.88 7.71
C TYR A 92 4.68 3.49 8.33
N ASN A 93 5.71 4.31 8.18
CA ASN A 93 6.92 4.25 9.00
C ASN A 93 6.90 5.47 9.92
N VAL A 94 6.66 5.33 11.23
CA VAL A 94 6.79 6.47 12.18
C VAL A 94 8.27 6.78 12.30
N VAL A 95 8.65 7.99 11.91
CA VAL A 95 10.04 8.45 11.81
C VAL A 95 10.47 9.23 13.05
N ALA A 96 9.54 9.87 13.76
CA ALA A 96 9.83 10.63 14.97
C ALA A 96 8.59 10.88 15.83
N ILE A 97 8.79 11.10 17.13
CA ILE A 97 7.85 11.74 18.05
C ILE A 97 8.53 12.96 18.69
N GLU A 98 7.81 14.07 18.80
CA GLU A 98 8.19 15.31 19.51
C GLU A 98 7.07 15.61 20.48
N GLU A 99 7.42 15.66 21.76
CA GLU A 99 6.53 16.14 22.81
C GLU A 99 6.53 17.67 22.79
N ILE A 100 5.35 18.27 22.82
CA ILE A 100 5.17 19.71 23.00
C ILE A 100 4.75 19.93 24.46
N PRO A 101 5.71 20.23 25.38
CA PRO A 101 5.44 20.23 26.82
C PRO A 101 4.39 21.26 27.22
N GLU A 102 4.28 22.37 26.46
CA GLU A 102 3.32 23.43 26.73
C GLU A 102 1.87 23.07 26.34
N ARG A 103 1.65 21.98 25.58
CA ARG A 103 0.34 21.62 25.02
C ARG A 103 -0.17 20.22 25.40
N VAL A 104 0.64 19.40 26.07
CA VAL A 104 0.33 17.97 26.34
C VAL A 104 0.00 17.23 25.03
N GLU A 105 0.71 17.56 23.95
CA GLU A 105 0.52 17.00 22.62
C GLU A 105 1.78 16.26 22.19
N ALA A 106 1.59 15.09 21.58
CA ALA A 106 2.63 14.39 20.85
C ALA A 106 2.41 14.62 19.35
N GLN A 107 3.45 15.07 18.66
CA GLN A 107 3.48 15.15 17.21
C GLN A 107 4.20 13.92 16.66
N PHE A 108 3.54 13.23 15.72
CA PHE A 108 4.03 12.04 15.05
C PHE A 108 4.44 12.41 13.64
N TRP A 109 5.64 12.01 13.24
CA TRP A 109 6.07 12.05 11.85
C TRP A 109 6.03 10.66 11.28
N PHE A 110 5.50 10.52 10.07
CA PHE A 110 5.52 9.27 9.34
C PHE A 110 5.94 9.46 7.89
N ARG A 111 6.61 8.47 7.32
CA ARG A 111 6.98 8.47 5.92
C ARG A 111 5.82 7.94 5.09
N LEU A 112 5.39 8.73 4.11
CA LEU A 112 4.40 8.36 3.11
C LEU A 112 5.08 7.57 1.97
N ASP A 113 4.30 6.82 1.19
CA ASP A 113 4.80 5.96 0.09
C ASP A 113 5.60 6.73 -0.97
N HIS A 114 5.31 8.01 -1.17
CA HIS A 114 6.04 8.91 -2.07
C HIS A 114 7.26 9.59 -1.40
N GLY A 115 7.74 9.07 -0.27
CA GLY A 115 8.94 9.52 0.42
C GLY A 115 8.84 10.86 1.16
N LYS A 116 7.68 11.53 1.16
CA LYS A 116 7.48 12.77 1.93
C LYS A 116 7.07 12.44 3.36
N LEU A 117 7.32 13.36 4.28
CA LEU A 117 6.89 13.27 5.66
C LEU A 117 5.44 13.80 5.80
N GLY A 118 4.59 13.00 6.42
CA GLY A 118 3.31 13.42 6.96
C GLY A 118 3.41 13.69 8.46
N THR A 119 2.52 14.54 8.97
CA THR A 119 2.43 14.85 10.40
C THR A 119 1.03 14.60 10.92
N TRP A 120 0.95 14.12 12.16
CA TRP A 120 -0.31 13.97 12.90
C TRP A 120 -0.06 14.35 14.37
N SER A 121 -1.01 15.00 15.02
CA SER A 121 -0.88 15.43 16.42
C SER A 121 -2.07 14.95 17.24
N LYS A 122 -1.81 14.48 18.47
CA LYS A 122 -2.87 14.13 19.43
C LYS A 122 -2.46 14.47 20.87
N MET A 123 -3.44 14.85 21.69
CA MET A 123 -3.27 15.10 23.12
C MET A 123 -3.07 13.79 23.89
N GLY A 124 -2.01 13.70 24.70
CA GLY A 124 -1.74 12.55 25.58
C GLY A 124 -0.26 12.39 25.94
N ASN A 125 0.01 11.95 27.18
CA ASN A 125 1.35 11.70 27.71
C ASN A 125 2.05 10.59 26.91
N THR A 126 3.15 10.93 26.25
CA THR A 126 4.16 9.97 25.83
C THR A 126 5.34 10.17 26.77
N ASP A 127 5.64 9.22 27.64
CA ASP A 127 6.85 9.31 28.47
C ASP A 127 8.05 8.75 27.68
N LYS A 128 9.23 9.37 27.84
CA LYS A 128 10.52 9.11 27.12
C LYS A 128 11.08 7.68 27.18
N GLY A 129 10.36 6.72 27.73
CA GLY A 129 10.74 5.31 27.80
C GLY A 129 9.56 4.35 27.73
N GLN A 130 8.38 4.82 27.30
CA GLN A 130 7.19 3.99 27.24
C GLN A 130 7.38 2.89 26.18
N GLN A 131 7.42 1.64 26.64
CA GLN A 131 7.22 0.48 25.78
C GLN A 131 5.71 0.30 25.61
N TRP A 132 5.26 0.24 24.37
CA TRP A 132 3.84 0.15 24.03
C TRP A 132 3.50 -1.33 23.92
N THR A 133 2.39 -1.74 24.52
CA THR A 133 1.90 -3.11 24.41
C THR A 133 1.36 -3.36 23.00
N ASP A 134 1.35 -4.62 22.54
CA ASP A 134 0.75 -4.99 21.24
C ASP A 134 -0.70 -4.52 21.10
N ALA A 135 -1.45 -4.50 22.20
CA ALA A 135 -2.82 -3.99 22.24
C ALA A 135 -2.89 -2.46 21.99
N GLN A 136 -1.95 -1.68 22.52
CA GLN A 136 -1.84 -0.24 22.26
C GLN A 136 -1.34 0.03 20.84
N ILE A 137 -0.39 -0.77 20.35
CA ILE A 137 0.07 -0.72 18.96
C ILE A 137 -1.11 -0.96 18.03
N LYS A 138 -1.97 -1.94 18.35
CA LYS A 138 -3.19 -2.23 17.60
C LYS A 138 -4.26 -1.14 17.71
N ASP A 139 -4.55 -0.65 18.91
CA ASP A 139 -5.56 0.40 19.15
C ASP A 139 -5.19 1.72 18.45
N TYR A 140 -3.88 1.98 18.31
CA TYR A 140 -3.37 3.16 17.62
C TYR A 140 -3.05 2.93 16.13
N GLY A 141 -3.35 1.75 15.58
CA GLY A 141 -3.13 1.44 14.16
C GLY A 141 -1.65 1.39 13.76
N LEU A 142 -0.80 0.99 14.70
CA LEU A 142 0.64 1.03 14.61
C LEU A 142 1.30 -0.32 14.24
N GLU A 143 0.52 -1.30 13.79
CA GLU A 143 0.97 -2.69 13.56
C GLU A 143 1.94 -2.85 12.36
N GLY A 144 2.25 -1.76 11.63
CA GLY A 144 3.08 -1.75 10.42
C GLY A 144 4.52 -1.24 10.57
N PHE A 145 4.99 -0.89 11.78
CA PHE A 145 6.26 -0.18 11.98
C PHE A 145 7.44 -1.09 12.33
N GLU A 146 8.61 -0.83 11.74
CA GLU A 146 9.85 -1.56 12.08
C GLU A 146 10.71 -0.85 13.16
N LYS A 147 10.57 0.46 13.36
CA LYS A 147 11.36 1.22 14.34
C LYS A 147 10.68 2.54 14.73
N ILE A 148 10.64 2.84 16.02
CA ILE A 148 10.17 4.13 16.57
C ILE A 148 11.42 4.87 17.10
N GLU A 149 11.78 5.99 16.50
CA GLU A 149 12.84 6.87 17.03
C GLU A 149 12.18 8.07 17.73
N VAL A 150 12.52 8.32 18.99
CA VAL A 150 12.11 9.55 19.70
C VAL A 150 13.22 10.57 19.50
N LYS A 151 12.91 11.73 18.92
CA LYS A 151 13.90 12.80 18.75
C LYS A 151 13.63 13.90 19.78
N PRO A 152 14.60 14.23 20.65
CA PRO A 152 14.49 15.46 21.43
C PRO A 152 14.50 16.66 20.49
N ARG A 153 13.74 17.71 20.85
CA ARG A 153 13.76 18.99 20.15
C ARG A 153 15.21 19.46 20.03
N ALA A 154 15.67 19.75 18.82
CA ALA A 154 16.96 20.39 18.63
C ALA A 154 16.84 21.84 19.12
N ASP A 155 17.72 22.22 20.03
CA ASP A 155 17.82 23.57 20.60
C ASP A 155 17.98 24.66 19.53
#